data_AF-A0A255PLC6-F1
#
_entry.id   AF-A0A255PLC6-F1
#
_cell.length_a   1.000
_cell.length_b   1.000
_cell.length_c   1.000
_cell.angle_alpha   90.00
_cell.angle_beta   90.00
_cell.angle_gamma   90.00
#
_symmetry.space_group_name_H-M   'P 1'
#
loop_
_entity.id
_entity.type
_entity.pdbx_description
1 polymer ?
#
loop_
_entity_poly.entity_id
_entity_poly.type
_entity_poly.pdbx_seq_one_letter_code
_entity_poly.pdbx_strand_id
1 'polypeptide(L)'
;MADHDAHRERFLTLTEALVGAHAFIQAVLEDLPIPVTIPAFGPGDDEDGPRSALLSLARAREIIQDEPITERYQRAYDRLILDWFTTYELLVVIQAAGDAPWRLDAAEFSLNRVVTWIEMIEEGELDDDES
;
A
#
# COMPACT_ATOMS: atom_id res chain seq x y z
N MET A 1 -1.82 -28.77 -12.90
CA MET A 1 -2.18 -28.90 -11.47
C MET A 1 -1.15 -28.17 -10.64
N ALA A 2 0.12 -28.58 -10.64
CA ALA A 2 1.19 -27.89 -9.90
C ALA A 2 1.30 -26.37 -10.19
N ASP A 3 1.26 -25.94 -11.45
CA ASP A 3 1.35 -24.51 -11.79
C ASP A 3 0.18 -23.66 -11.28
N HIS A 4 -1.03 -24.23 -11.25
CA HIS A 4 -2.21 -23.51 -10.77
C HIS A 4 -2.19 -23.36 -9.24
N ASP A 5 -1.71 -24.38 -8.53
CA ASP A 5 -1.55 -24.33 -7.08
C ASP A 5 -0.47 -23.30 -6.69
N ALA A 6 0.64 -23.24 -7.44
CA ALA A 6 1.71 -22.27 -7.22
C ALA A 6 1.28 -20.81 -7.49
N HIS A 7 0.50 -20.56 -8.55
CA HIS A 7 -0.02 -19.22 -8.83
C HIS A 7 -1.03 -18.76 -7.78
N ARG A 8 -1.88 -19.67 -7.31
CA ARG A 8 -2.83 -19.39 -6.23
C ARG A 8 -2.11 -19.06 -4.92
N GLU A 9 -1.07 -19.81 -4.57
CA GLU A 9 -0.25 -19.52 -3.40
C GLU A 9 0.38 -18.13 -3.50
N ARG A 10 0.99 -17.81 -4.65
CA ARG A 10 1.60 -16.49 -4.91
C ARG A 10 0.57 -15.36 -4.81
N PHE A 11 -0.64 -15.55 -5.33
CA PHE A 11 -1.72 -14.57 -5.18
C PHE A 11 -2.09 -14.32 -3.72
N LEU A 12 -2.21 -15.38 -2.91
CA LEU A 12 -2.51 -15.26 -1.48
C LEU A 12 -1.39 -14.52 -0.74
N THR A 13 -0.12 -14.86 -1.01
CA THR A 13 1.04 -14.18 -0.44
C THR A 13 1.04 -12.68 -0.77
N LEU A 14 0.75 -12.30 -2.02
CA LEU A 14 0.68 -10.89 -2.42
C LEU A 14 -0.49 -10.16 -1.74
N THR A 15 -1.61 -10.84 -1.53
CA THR A 15 -2.77 -10.29 -0.82
C THR A 15 -2.45 -10.05 0.66
N GLU A 16 -1.84 -11.02 1.32
CA GLU A 16 -1.38 -10.88 2.72
C GLU A 16 -0.34 -9.76 2.86
N ALA A 17 0.59 -9.66 1.93
CA ALA A 17 1.60 -8.62 1.94
C ALA A 17 1.02 -7.22 1.71
N LEU A 18 -0.04 -7.07 0.89
CA LEU A 18 -0.75 -5.80 0.76
C LEU A 18 -1.45 -5.38 2.06
N VAL A 19 -2.07 -6.33 2.76
CA VAL A 19 -2.67 -6.09 4.09
C VAL A 19 -1.60 -5.70 5.10
N GLY A 20 -0.45 -6.38 5.08
CA GLY A 20 0.71 -6.00 5.88
C GLY A 20 1.18 -4.59 5.59
N ALA A 21 1.33 -4.23 4.31
CA ALA A 21 1.71 -2.89 3.90
C ALA A 21 0.69 -1.82 4.34
N HIS A 22 -0.61 -2.13 4.39
CA HIS A 22 -1.62 -1.24 4.95
C HIS A 22 -1.35 -0.95 6.43
N ALA A 23 -1.01 -1.97 7.23
CA ALA A 23 -0.68 -1.80 8.64
C ALA A 23 0.58 -0.94 8.84
N PHE A 24 1.56 -1.04 7.95
CA PHE A 24 2.71 -0.12 7.95
C PHE A 24 2.30 1.30 7.61
N ILE A 25 1.46 1.50 6.57
CA ILE A 25 0.91 2.82 6.23
C ILE A 25 0.18 3.43 7.44
N GLN A 26 -0.57 2.64 8.21
CA GLN A 26 -1.20 3.10 9.45
C GLN A 26 -0.19 3.66 10.43
N ALA A 27 0.88 2.90 10.71
CA ALA A 27 1.90 3.31 11.65
C ALA A 27 2.58 4.63 11.22
N VAL A 28 3.02 4.73 9.96
CA VAL A 28 3.72 5.94 9.48
C VAL A 28 2.81 7.16 9.36
N LEU A 29 1.49 6.99 9.25
CA LEU A 29 0.52 8.09 9.28
C LEU A 29 0.17 8.53 10.72
N GLU A 30 0.24 7.62 11.69
CA GLU A 30 0.07 7.96 13.11
C GLU A 30 1.24 8.77 13.66
N ASP A 31 2.44 8.61 13.07
CA ASP A 31 3.65 9.34 13.43
C ASP A 31 3.75 10.76 12.82
N LEU A 32 2.77 11.16 11.99
CA LEU A 32 2.71 12.52 11.44
C LEU A 32 2.53 13.58 12.54
N PRO A 33 2.97 14.84 12.30
CA PRO A 33 2.79 15.94 13.26
C PRO A 33 1.33 16.11 13.69
N ILE A 34 0.39 15.95 12.76
CA ILE A 34 -1.03 15.76 13.05
C ILE A 34 -1.37 14.31 12.64
N PRO A 35 -1.58 13.41 13.62
CA PRO A 35 -1.80 12.01 13.33
C PRO A 35 -3.03 11.78 12.44
N VAL A 36 -2.86 10.99 11.38
CA VAL A 36 -3.95 10.59 10.49
C VAL A 36 -4.30 9.13 10.75
N THR A 37 -5.36 8.89 11.52
CA THR A 37 -5.85 7.54 11.79
C THR A 37 -6.70 7.02 10.64
N ILE A 38 -6.34 5.85 10.11
CA ILE A 38 -7.14 5.09 9.15
C ILE A 38 -7.55 3.74 9.77
N PRO A 39 -8.70 3.16 9.40
CA PRO A 39 -9.16 1.90 9.95
C PRO A 39 -8.23 0.76 9.54
N ALA A 40 -8.00 -0.16 10.48
CA ALA A 40 -7.37 -1.43 10.15
C ALA A 40 -8.37 -2.25 9.32
N PHE A 41 -7.86 -3.03 8.39
CA PHE A 41 -8.63 -4.07 7.75
C PHE A 41 -7.78 -5.34 7.65
N GLY A 42 -8.41 -6.50 7.72
CA GLY A 42 -7.74 -7.78 7.77
C GLY A 42 -8.51 -8.90 7.06
N PRO A 43 -7.88 -10.09 6.97
CA PRO A 43 -8.52 -11.26 6.37
C PRO A 43 -9.75 -11.66 7.20
N GLY A 44 -10.94 -11.58 6.61
CA GLY A 44 -12.19 -11.96 7.26
C GLY A 44 -13.09 -10.81 7.70
N ASP A 45 -12.68 -9.56 7.46
CA ASP A 45 -13.60 -8.42 7.53
C ASP A 45 -14.72 -8.56 6.48
N ASP A 46 -15.83 -7.88 6.74
CA ASP A 46 -16.95 -7.83 5.79
C ASP A 46 -16.54 -7.20 4.45
N GLU A 47 -17.43 -7.30 3.45
CA GLU A 47 -17.19 -6.72 2.12
C GLU A 47 -16.91 -5.20 2.16
N ASP A 48 -17.26 -4.53 3.27
CA ASP A 48 -17.04 -3.10 3.47
C ASP A 48 -15.60 -2.78 3.95
N GLY A 49 -14.84 -3.73 4.48
CA GLY A 49 -13.48 -3.54 4.97
C GLY A 49 -12.52 -2.92 3.93
N PRO A 50 -12.32 -3.55 2.75
CA PRO A 50 -11.47 -2.99 1.70
C PRO A 50 -11.95 -1.62 1.18
N ARG A 51 -13.27 -1.42 1.11
CA ARG A 51 -13.86 -0.14 0.69
C ARG A 51 -13.57 0.96 1.70
N SER A 52 -13.68 0.67 2.99
CA SER A 52 -13.36 1.58 4.08
C SER A 52 -11.89 2.01 4.01
N ALA A 53 -10.98 1.05 3.82
CA ALA A 53 -9.55 1.31 3.66
C ALA A 53 -9.26 2.25 2.48
N LEU A 54 -9.87 2.01 1.32
CA LEU A 54 -9.73 2.88 0.14
C LEU A 54 -10.19 4.32 0.42
N LEU A 55 -11.36 4.48 1.02
CA LEU A 55 -11.92 5.81 1.32
C LEU A 55 -11.06 6.55 2.35
N SER A 56 -10.58 5.86 3.38
CA SER A 56 -9.73 6.45 4.41
C SER A 56 -8.35 6.83 3.89
N LEU A 57 -7.73 6.02 3.06
CA LEU A 57 -6.45 6.34 2.40
C LEU A 57 -6.60 7.49 1.40
N ALA A 58 -7.71 7.56 0.68
CA ALA A 58 -7.98 8.68 -0.24
C ALA A 58 -8.08 10.00 0.54
N ARG A 59 -8.76 9.99 1.67
CA ARG A 59 -8.82 11.13 2.59
C ARG A 59 -7.45 11.46 3.20
N ALA A 60 -6.67 10.46 3.58
CA ALA A 60 -5.33 10.68 4.12
C ALA A 60 -4.44 11.43 3.12
N ARG A 61 -4.49 11.09 1.83
CA ARG A 61 -3.76 11.82 0.78
C ARG A 61 -4.09 13.32 0.74
N GLU A 62 -5.36 13.67 0.93
CA GLU A 62 -5.78 15.08 0.96
C GLU A 62 -5.22 15.79 2.19
N ILE A 63 -5.32 15.17 3.37
CA ILE A 63 -4.85 15.76 4.64
C ILE A 63 -3.33 15.95 4.64
N ILE A 64 -2.57 14.98 4.12
CA ILE A 64 -1.11 15.01 4.08
C ILE A 64 -0.56 16.23 3.34
N GLN A 65 -1.29 16.79 2.37
CA GLN A 65 -0.86 18.00 1.66
C GLN A 65 -0.86 19.24 2.57
N ASP A 66 -1.65 19.23 3.63
CA ASP A 66 -1.76 20.33 4.59
C ASP A 66 -0.87 20.12 5.82
N GLU A 67 -0.15 18.99 5.92
CA GLU A 67 0.74 18.69 7.05
C GLU A 67 1.99 19.59 7.06
N PRO A 68 2.47 20.01 8.24
CA PRO A 68 3.70 20.80 8.39
C PRO A 68 4.96 19.92 8.27
N ILE A 69 5.05 19.15 7.17
CA ILE A 69 6.19 18.32 6.77
C ILE A 69 6.80 18.86 5.47
N THR A 70 7.98 18.40 5.09
CA THR A 70 8.61 18.86 3.84
C THR A 70 7.84 18.37 2.63
N GLU A 71 7.86 19.12 1.52
CA GLU A 71 7.22 18.69 0.27
C GLU A 71 7.71 17.32 -0.22
N ARG A 72 8.95 16.94 0.11
CA ARG A 72 9.51 15.64 -0.25
C ARG A 72 8.77 14.51 0.49
N TYR A 73 8.54 14.66 1.80
CA TYR A 73 7.72 13.73 2.55
C TYR A 73 6.28 13.71 2.07
N GLN A 74 5.66 14.87 1.78
CA GLN A 74 4.30 14.92 1.22
C GLN A 74 4.19 14.11 -0.08
N ARG A 75 5.17 14.25 -0.98
CA ARG A 75 5.24 13.47 -2.23
C ARG A 75 5.48 11.99 -1.96
N ALA A 76 6.33 11.63 -1.00
CA ALA A 76 6.61 10.24 -0.66
C ALA A 76 5.34 9.53 -0.15
N TYR A 77 4.62 10.14 0.79
CA TYR A 77 3.32 9.62 1.24
C TYR A 77 2.28 9.55 0.12
N ASP A 78 2.21 10.56 -0.76
CA ASP A 78 1.30 10.52 -1.92
C ASP A 78 1.61 9.31 -2.83
N ARG A 79 2.90 9.08 -3.12
CA ARG A 79 3.34 7.94 -3.94
C ARG A 79 3.14 6.60 -3.26
N LEU A 80 3.42 6.51 -1.97
CA LEU A 80 3.15 5.32 -1.15
C LEU A 80 1.68 4.90 -1.27
N ILE A 81 0.75 5.83 -1.05
CA ILE A 81 -0.68 5.53 -1.08
C ILE A 81 -1.16 5.21 -2.51
N LEU A 82 -0.64 5.92 -3.53
CA LEU A 82 -0.95 5.60 -4.93
C LEU A 82 -0.47 4.21 -5.34
N ASP A 83 0.71 3.79 -4.88
CA ASP A 83 1.27 2.47 -5.18
C ASP A 83 0.51 1.38 -4.43
N TRP A 84 0.01 1.67 -3.24
CA TRP A 84 -0.91 0.80 -2.52
C TRP A 84 -2.23 0.62 -3.29
N PHE A 85 -2.85 1.71 -3.77
CA PHE A 85 -4.06 1.62 -4.61
C PHE A 85 -3.83 0.83 -5.89
N THR A 86 -2.72 1.08 -6.56
CA THR A 86 -2.36 0.37 -7.80
C THR A 86 -2.24 -1.13 -7.53
N THR A 87 -1.57 -1.51 -6.45
CA THR A 87 -1.41 -2.91 -6.05
C THR A 87 -2.75 -3.56 -5.72
N TYR A 88 -3.60 -2.86 -4.96
CA TYR A 88 -4.96 -3.31 -4.66
C TYR A 88 -5.78 -3.58 -5.92
N GLU A 89 -5.83 -2.63 -6.86
CA GLU A 89 -6.59 -2.81 -8.10
C GLU A 89 -6.05 -3.97 -8.95
N LEU A 90 -4.74 -4.15 -9.03
CA LEU A 90 -4.14 -5.29 -9.71
C LEU A 90 -4.59 -6.62 -9.10
N LEU A 91 -4.62 -6.73 -7.76
CA LEU A 91 -5.08 -7.94 -7.07
C LEU A 91 -6.58 -8.19 -7.28
N VAL A 92 -7.42 -7.16 -7.24
CA VAL A 92 -8.86 -7.27 -7.57
C VAL A 92 -9.06 -7.76 -9.01
N VAL A 93 -8.30 -7.20 -9.96
CA VAL A 93 -8.35 -7.62 -11.36
C VAL A 93 -7.88 -9.07 -11.51
N ILE A 94 -6.84 -9.49 -10.80
CA ILE A 94 -6.36 -10.89 -10.79
C ILE A 94 -7.43 -11.82 -10.25
N GLN A 95 -8.08 -11.47 -9.13
CA GLN A 95 -9.16 -12.25 -8.54
C GLN A 95 -10.32 -12.43 -9.52
N ALA A 96 -10.68 -11.39 -10.27
CA ALA A 96 -11.80 -11.42 -11.22
C ALA A 96 -11.44 -12.08 -12.56
N ALA A 97 -10.22 -11.88 -13.08
CA ALA A 97 -9.82 -12.24 -14.44
C ALA A 97 -8.84 -13.42 -14.52
N GLY A 98 -8.38 -13.95 -13.38
CA GLY A 98 -7.44 -15.07 -13.26
C GLY A 98 -5.98 -14.67 -13.03
N ASP A 99 -5.24 -15.61 -12.45
CA ASP A 99 -3.85 -15.57 -11.96
C ASP A 99 -2.79 -15.83 -13.04
N ALA A 100 -2.90 -15.11 -14.16
CA ALA A 100 -1.88 -15.20 -15.21
C ALA A 100 -0.50 -14.71 -14.69
N PRO A 101 0.63 -15.36 -15.05
CA PRO A 101 1.95 -15.05 -14.49
C PRO A 101 2.33 -13.56 -14.54
N TRP A 102 2.14 -12.93 -15.71
CA TRP A 102 2.47 -11.52 -15.92
C TRP A 102 1.63 -10.55 -15.08
N ARG A 103 0.43 -10.95 -14.62
CA ARG A 103 -0.37 -10.14 -13.70
C ARG A 103 0.19 -10.23 -12.29
N LEU A 104 0.58 -11.42 -11.85
CA LEU A 104 1.24 -11.64 -10.56
C LEU A 104 2.57 -10.88 -10.51
N ASP A 105 3.36 -10.92 -11.58
CA ASP A 105 4.60 -10.16 -11.69
C ASP A 105 4.35 -8.65 -11.58
N ALA A 106 3.30 -8.14 -12.22
CA ALA A 106 2.93 -6.71 -12.14
C ALA A 106 2.48 -6.31 -10.73
N ALA A 107 1.67 -7.14 -10.06
CA ALA A 107 1.24 -6.91 -8.68
C ALA A 107 2.43 -6.93 -7.71
N GLU A 108 3.34 -7.89 -7.86
CA GLU A 108 4.57 -7.97 -7.05
C GLU A 108 5.45 -6.74 -7.26
N PHE A 109 5.68 -6.31 -8.50
CA PHE A 109 6.46 -5.10 -8.77
C PHE A 109 5.82 -3.85 -8.16
N SER A 110 4.49 -3.73 -8.25
CA SER A 110 3.76 -2.62 -7.63
C SER A 110 3.89 -2.65 -6.10
N LEU A 111 3.78 -3.82 -5.49
CA LEU A 111 3.94 -4.00 -4.05
C LEU A 111 5.37 -3.68 -3.58
N ASN A 112 6.39 -4.10 -4.33
CA ASN A 112 7.77 -3.77 -4.01
C ASN A 112 8.01 -2.25 -3.96
N ARG A 113 7.34 -1.48 -4.83
CA ARG A 113 7.39 -0.01 -4.76
C ARG A 113 6.76 0.55 -3.50
N VAL A 114 5.67 -0.05 -3.00
CA VAL A 114 5.07 0.30 -1.70
C VAL A 114 6.10 0.11 -0.59
N VAL A 115 6.77 -1.04 -0.57
CA VAL A 115 7.81 -1.35 0.43
C VAL A 115 8.96 -0.35 0.34
N THR A 116 9.47 -0.04 -0.85
CA THR A 116 10.53 0.96 -1.04
C THR A 116 10.14 2.32 -0.47
N TRP A 117 8.90 2.77 -0.67
CA TRP A 117 8.47 4.04 -0.07
C TRP A 117 8.38 3.99 1.45
N ILE A 118 7.95 2.86 2.03
CA ILE A 118 7.94 2.68 3.49
C ILE A 118 9.37 2.79 4.03
N GLU A 119 10.31 2.04 3.45
CA GLU A 119 11.73 2.05 3.85
C GLU A 119 12.31 3.46 3.76
N MET A 120 12.11 4.17 2.65
CA MET A 120 12.60 5.54 2.47
C MET A 120 12.04 6.54 3.50
N ILE A 121 10.78 6.36 3.92
CA ILE A 121 10.14 7.23 4.92
C ILE A 121 10.67 6.90 6.33
N GLU A 122 10.75 5.62 6.68
CA GLU A 122 11.19 5.15 8.00
C GLU A 122 12.68 5.41 8.26
N GLU A 123 13.52 5.20 7.25
CA GLU A 123 14.97 5.36 7.38
C GLU A 123 15.44 6.82 7.30
N GLY A 124 14.54 7.75 6.96
CA GLY A 124 14.89 9.17 6.83
C GLY A 124 15.77 9.47 5.62
N GLU A 125 15.86 8.56 4.65
CA GLU A 125 16.63 8.74 3.39
C GLU A 125 16.12 9.91 2.54
N LEU A 126 14.99 10.49 2.92
CA LEU A 126 14.45 11.70 2.32
C LEU A 126 15.20 12.98 2.74
N ASP A 127 16.05 12.94 3.77
CA ASP A 127 16.72 14.12 4.33
C ASP A 127 18.14 14.38 3.77
N ASP A 128 18.73 13.44 3.03
CA ASP A 128 20.19 13.38 2.78
C ASP A 128 20.76 14.28 1.64
N ASP A 129 19.98 15.15 0.99
CA ASP A 129 20.45 15.95 -0.16
C ASP A 129 20.68 17.45 0.12
N GLU A 130 20.82 17.87 1.38
CA GLU A 130 21.39 19.18 1.70
C GLU A 130 22.92 19.09 1.87
N SER A 131 23.64 19.00 0.74
CA SER A 131 25.10 19.20 0.65
C SER A 131 25.46 20.29 -0.35
#